data_AF-A0A9E5ZLJ5-F1
#
_entry.id   AF-A0A9E5ZLJ5-F1
#
_cell.length_a   1.000
_cell.length_b   1.000
_cell.length_c   1.000
_cell.angle_alpha   90.00
_cell.angle_beta   90.00
_cell.angle_gamma   90.00
#
_symmetry.space_group_name_H-M   'P 1'
#
loop_
_entity.id
_entity.type
_entity.pdbx_description
1 polymer ?
#
loop_
_entity_poly.entity_id
_entity_poly.type
_entity_poly.pdbx_seq_one_letter_code
_entity_poly.pdbx_strand_id
1 'polypeptide(L)'
;MKNSLFIVCLAAIFTFLSCKDEPGSYSLKVEIYPDSAGTVVYDQGPFVEGTIITLTAVPRTNYLFFKWNHLIDSADINPLVFPLMSDMEITAVFLFDDKDEDGVGDSDDLCLDTPKGAVINLSGCASSQLDTDEDGVKDDLDKCPNSTLGATVDDDGCEDSDGDGVSELIDLCPDTPFSEIGNVNAMGCHIYLGAYREGGVVFYMDSTGLHGLIADINNLGAVGVQWGCYGTEIYHADDKEIGSGAENTLDILAECNETGIAAALAENSTAQGYDDWYLPSHDELDEMHCMAELIDEVAVVNGGKPFLYDDNETYWSSTEVSKNWAYYQDFTSGGYCTDEPQEYPKRNLYSSVRAVRSY
;
A
#
# COMPACT_ATOMS: atom_id res chain seq x y z
N MET A 1 71.69 46.56 99.03
CA MET A 1 71.66 45.58 100.15
C MET A 1 70.53 44.61 99.83
N LYS A 2 70.67 43.31 99.56
CA LYS A 2 71.69 42.26 99.76
C LYS A 2 71.81 41.47 98.42
N ASN A 3 73.01 41.12 97.92
CA ASN A 3 73.76 39.85 98.17
C ASN A 3 72.87 38.60 98.04
N SER A 4 73.17 37.50 97.35
CA SER A 4 74.33 36.98 96.59
C SER A 4 73.83 35.77 95.77
N LEU A 5 74.28 35.57 94.53
CA LEU A 5 75.23 34.51 94.10
C LEU A 5 74.88 33.07 94.56
N PHE A 6 74.49 32.18 93.63
CA PHE A 6 75.25 30.95 93.34
C PHE A 6 74.83 30.27 92.01
N ILE A 7 75.86 29.89 91.27
CA ILE A 7 75.90 29.16 89.99
C ILE A 7 75.75 27.66 90.26
N VAL A 8 74.99 26.92 89.43
CA VAL A 8 75.36 25.58 88.95
C VAL A 8 74.72 25.33 87.57
N CYS A 9 75.56 25.14 86.54
CA CYS A 9 75.22 24.60 85.23
C CYS A 9 74.65 23.17 85.32
N LEU A 10 73.68 22.82 84.47
CA LEU A 10 73.86 21.66 83.57
C LEU A 10 72.79 21.59 82.46
N ALA A 11 73.29 21.47 81.23
CA ALA A 11 72.70 20.79 80.06
C ALA A 11 71.34 21.25 79.52
N ALA A 12 71.40 22.17 78.55
CA ALA A 12 70.41 22.22 77.48
C ALA A 12 70.73 21.11 76.45
N ILE A 13 69.88 20.09 76.37
CA ILE A 13 69.84 19.15 75.25
C ILE A 13 68.44 19.22 74.66
N PHE A 14 68.40 19.64 73.40
CA PHE A 14 67.25 19.81 72.52
C PHE A 14 66.15 18.77 72.74
N THR A 15 65.03 19.19 73.31
CA THR A 15 63.76 18.50 73.09
C THR A 15 63.36 18.76 71.64
N PHE A 16 63.55 17.77 70.77
CA PHE A 16 62.78 17.70 69.54
C PHE A 16 61.30 17.71 69.95
N LEU A 17 60.61 18.82 69.71
CA LEU A 17 59.17 18.79 69.52
C LEU A 17 58.95 17.96 68.26
N SER A 18 58.85 16.65 68.42
CA SER A 18 58.17 15.82 67.43
C SER A 18 56.70 16.20 67.57
N CYS A 19 56.18 17.06 66.69
CA CYS A 19 54.78 16.91 66.30
C CYS A 19 54.66 15.47 65.81
N LYS A 20 54.12 14.57 66.64
CA LYS A 20 53.34 13.48 66.06
C LYS A 20 52.04 14.16 65.70
N ASP A 21 51.94 14.62 64.47
CA ASP A 21 50.64 14.89 63.87
C ASP A 21 49.88 13.57 64.02
N GLU A 22 48.77 13.58 64.77
CA GLU A 22 47.83 12.47 64.71
C GLU A 22 47.45 12.31 63.23
N PRO A 23 47.39 11.08 62.69
CA PRO A 23 46.99 10.91 61.29
C PRO A 23 45.64 11.60 61.11
N GLY A 24 45.60 12.62 60.25
CA GLY A 24 44.40 13.39 59.99
C GLY A 24 43.30 12.43 59.57
N SER A 25 42.21 12.39 60.33
CA SER A 25 41.01 11.68 59.90
C SER A 25 40.25 12.57 58.92
N TYR A 26 39.98 12.08 57.73
CA TYR A 26 39.18 12.79 56.73
C TYR A 26 37.76 12.22 56.64
N SER A 27 36.84 13.10 56.29
CA SER A 27 35.43 12.82 56.04
C SER A 27 35.17 12.78 54.54
N LEU A 28 34.33 11.81 54.13
CA LEU A 28 33.80 11.73 52.78
C LEU A 28 32.29 11.88 52.87
N LYS A 29 31.75 12.91 52.23
CA LYS A 29 30.31 13.10 52.06
C LYS A 29 29.95 12.76 50.62
N VAL A 30 29.03 11.81 50.45
CA VAL A 30 28.53 11.40 49.14
C VAL A 30 27.09 11.86 48.99
N GLU A 31 26.81 12.62 47.94
CA GLU A 31 25.47 13.06 47.57
C GLU A 31 25.01 12.38 46.28
N ILE A 32 23.70 12.31 46.07
CA ILE A 32 23.07 11.72 44.90
C ILE A 32 22.24 12.82 44.26
N TYR A 33 22.39 13.03 42.96
CA TYR A 33 21.59 14.01 42.22
C TYR A 33 21.03 13.40 40.92
N PRO A 34 19.72 13.55 40.64
CA PRO A 34 18.70 14.04 41.57
C PRO A 34 18.46 13.07 42.73
N ASP A 35 17.85 13.55 43.82
CA ASP A 35 17.56 12.73 44.99
C ASP A 35 16.78 11.48 44.57
N SER A 36 17.19 10.30 45.05
CA SER A 36 16.57 9.00 44.75
C SER A 36 16.76 8.43 43.33
N ALA A 37 17.58 9.07 42.48
CA ALA A 37 17.92 8.57 41.13
C ALA A 37 18.78 7.30 41.12
N GLY A 38 19.34 6.92 42.27
CA GLY A 38 20.18 5.76 42.42
C GLY A 38 20.67 5.62 43.84
N THR A 39 21.72 4.83 44.01
CA THR A 39 22.45 4.67 45.27
C THR A 39 23.95 4.71 45.02
N VAL A 40 24.75 4.99 46.06
CA VAL A 40 26.20 4.85 46.00
C VAL A 40 26.65 3.90 47.09
N VAL A 41 27.38 2.86 46.69
CA VAL A 41 27.93 1.84 47.60
C VAL A 41 29.39 2.18 47.89
N TYR A 42 29.73 2.31 49.18
CA TYR A 42 31.08 2.56 49.67
C TYR A 42 31.26 2.21 51.15
N ASP A 43 32.49 1.89 51.54
CA ASP A 43 32.86 1.61 52.94
C ASP A 43 32.74 2.87 53.80
N GLN A 44 32.26 2.74 55.04
CA GLN A 44 32.04 3.88 55.94
C GLN A 44 33.24 4.12 56.88
N GLY A 45 33.59 5.40 57.06
CA GLY A 45 34.73 5.88 57.85
C GLY A 45 34.36 6.41 59.25
N PRO A 46 35.37 6.83 60.05
CA PRO A 46 36.43 7.77 59.66
C PRO A 46 37.56 7.12 58.86
N PHE A 47 38.11 7.86 57.89
CA PHE A 47 39.19 7.42 57.01
C PHE A 47 40.51 8.08 57.41
N VAL A 48 41.61 7.32 57.43
CA VAL A 48 42.94 7.91 57.58
C VAL A 48 43.44 8.44 56.23
N GLU A 49 44.31 9.45 56.26
CA GLU A 49 44.99 9.95 55.05
C GLU A 49 45.55 8.82 54.17
N GLY A 50 45.25 8.87 52.88
CA GLY A 50 45.70 7.90 51.88
C GLY A 50 44.87 6.61 51.78
N THR A 51 43.76 6.50 52.53
CA THR A 51 42.82 5.37 52.37
C THR A 51 42.30 5.31 50.94
N ILE A 52 42.37 4.13 50.30
CA ILE A 52 41.80 3.91 48.97
C ILE A 52 40.29 3.70 49.10
N ILE A 53 39.51 4.61 48.53
CA ILE A 53 38.06 4.55 48.48
C ILE A 53 37.62 3.98 47.13
N THR A 54 36.62 3.10 47.15
CA THR A 54 35.88 2.66 45.97
C THR A 54 34.43 3.12 46.10
N LEU A 55 33.95 3.94 45.17
CA LEU A 55 32.56 4.36 45.06
C LEU A 55 31.92 3.64 43.88
N THR A 56 30.81 2.94 44.09
CA THR A 56 30.00 2.36 43.01
C THR A 56 28.65 3.05 42.96
N ALA A 57 28.39 3.80 41.88
CA ALA A 57 27.07 4.32 41.60
C ALA A 57 26.19 3.20 41.03
N VAL A 58 25.01 3.01 41.60
CA VAL A 58 24.02 2.03 41.15
C VAL A 58 22.76 2.82 40.78
N PRO A 59 22.47 3.01 39.47
CA PRO A 59 21.28 3.71 39.04
C PRO A 59 20.01 2.99 39.47
N ARG A 60 18.94 3.76 39.68
CA ARG A 60 17.57 3.25 39.80
C ARG A 60 16.97 3.07 38.39
N THR A 61 15.89 2.31 38.27
CA THR A 61 15.04 2.23 37.07
C THR A 61 14.78 3.62 36.47
N ASN A 62 14.87 3.75 35.14
CA ASN A 62 14.80 5.01 34.36
C ASN A 62 15.90 6.04 34.65
N TYR A 63 17.04 5.64 35.23
CA TYR A 63 18.18 6.52 35.39
C TYR A 63 19.47 5.87 34.90
N LEU A 64 20.35 6.69 34.34
CA LEU A 64 21.71 6.31 33.99
C LEU A 64 22.70 7.09 34.83
N PHE A 65 23.77 6.42 35.29
CA PHE A 65 24.89 7.11 35.90
C PHE A 65 25.59 7.96 34.83
N PHE A 66 25.67 9.27 35.06
CA PHE A 66 26.29 10.20 34.14
C PHE A 66 27.74 10.46 34.54
N LYS A 67 27.97 11.01 35.74
CA LYS A 67 29.32 11.35 36.21
C LYS A 67 29.41 11.64 37.70
N TRP A 68 30.64 11.71 38.21
CA TRP A 68 30.98 12.27 39.51
C TRP A 68 31.32 13.77 39.39
N ASN A 69 30.57 14.66 40.04
CA ASN A 69 30.61 16.12 39.79
C ASN A 69 31.87 16.87 40.27
N HIS A 70 32.82 16.21 40.92
CA HIS A 70 34.01 16.85 41.53
C HIS A 70 35.35 16.36 40.98
N LEU A 71 35.34 15.63 39.86
CA LEU A 71 36.54 15.13 39.18
C LEU A 71 36.58 15.64 37.74
N ILE A 72 37.75 16.10 37.29
CA ILE A 72 37.96 16.56 35.91
C ILE A 72 38.37 15.38 35.02
N ASP A 73 39.18 14.47 35.55
CA ASP A 73 39.61 13.23 34.89
C ASP A 73 38.85 12.05 35.49
N SER A 74 38.44 11.09 34.66
CA SER A 74 37.75 9.85 35.10
C SER A 74 36.37 10.06 35.77
N ALA A 75 35.74 11.21 35.56
CA ALA A 75 34.44 11.54 36.15
C ALA A 75 33.32 10.53 35.77
N ASP A 76 33.43 9.89 34.61
CA ASP A 76 32.43 8.96 34.10
C ASP A 76 32.77 7.49 34.44
N ILE A 77 33.87 7.25 35.18
CA ILE A 77 34.27 5.90 35.59
C ILE A 77 33.43 5.45 36.78
N ASN A 78 32.82 4.27 36.65
CA ASN A 78 32.04 3.62 37.69
C ASN A 78 32.32 2.10 37.69
N PRO A 79 32.86 1.50 38.76
CA PRO A 79 33.23 2.11 40.05
C PRO A 79 34.41 3.09 39.99
N LEU A 80 34.33 4.18 40.76
CA LEU A 80 35.39 5.16 40.93
C LEU A 80 36.33 4.75 42.06
N VAL A 81 37.65 4.82 41.83
CA VAL A 81 38.68 4.44 42.81
C VAL A 81 39.70 5.55 42.98
N PHE A 82 39.95 6.00 44.22
CA PHE A 82 40.91 7.09 44.51
C PHE A 82 41.44 7.07 45.95
N PRO A 83 42.64 7.63 46.22
CA PRO A 83 43.13 7.87 47.59
C PRO A 83 42.48 9.12 48.22
N LEU A 84 41.93 9.01 49.43
CA LEU A 84 41.38 10.14 50.17
C LEU A 84 42.48 10.91 50.91
N MET A 85 42.78 12.11 50.43
CA MET A 85 43.88 12.96 50.94
C MET A 85 43.40 14.19 51.72
N SER A 86 42.11 14.52 51.67
CA SER A 86 41.47 15.61 52.40
C SER A 86 40.00 15.29 52.63
N ASP A 87 39.30 16.13 53.41
CA ASP A 87 37.84 16.13 53.40
C ASP A 87 37.33 16.33 51.96
N MET A 88 36.33 15.55 51.58
CA MET A 88 35.79 15.57 50.22
C MET A 88 34.27 15.44 50.25
N GLU A 89 33.63 16.21 49.38
CA GLU A 89 32.22 16.08 49.04
C GLU A 89 32.12 15.71 47.55
N ILE A 90 31.40 14.65 47.24
CA ILE A 90 31.29 14.12 45.89
C ILE A 90 29.84 13.78 45.59
N THR A 91 29.36 14.20 44.42
CA THR A 91 27.99 13.95 43.98
C THR A 91 28.00 12.94 42.84
N ALA A 92 27.26 11.84 42.99
CA ALA A 92 26.88 10.97 41.88
C ALA A 92 25.75 11.65 41.10
N VAL A 93 26.02 12.02 39.85
CA VAL A 93 25.02 12.61 38.95
C VAL A 93 24.43 11.51 38.09
N PHE A 94 23.12 11.40 38.13
CA PHE A 94 22.33 10.53 37.26
C PHE A 94 21.48 11.39 36.33
N LEU A 95 21.22 10.87 35.13
CA LEU A 95 20.28 11.45 34.18
C LEU A 95 19.06 10.55 34.09
N PHE A 96 17.88 11.16 33.99
CA PHE A 96 16.65 10.44 33.67
C PHE A 96 16.78 9.92 32.24
N ASP A 97 16.52 8.64 32.05
CA ASP A 97 16.62 7.93 30.78
C ASP A 97 15.23 7.92 30.14
N ASP A 98 15.05 8.81 29.18
CA ASP A 98 13.81 9.12 28.46
C ASP A 98 14.23 9.69 27.10
N LYS A 99 14.19 8.83 26.08
CA LYS A 99 14.79 9.06 24.77
C LYS A 99 13.96 10.02 23.91
N ASP A 100 12.64 9.95 23.99
CA ASP A 100 11.73 10.80 23.21
C ASP A 100 11.24 12.04 23.98
N GLU A 101 11.61 12.14 25.26
CA GLU A 101 11.32 13.25 26.17
C GLU A 101 9.81 13.45 26.40
N ASP A 102 9.04 12.36 26.39
CA ASP A 102 7.60 12.39 26.61
C ASP A 102 7.19 12.43 28.09
N GLY A 103 8.16 12.18 28.99
CA GLY A 103 7.99 12.18 30.44
C GLY A 103 7.80 10.79 31.07
N VAL A 104 7.82 9.72 30.28
CA VAL A 104 7.88 8.33 30.72
C VAL A 104 9.30 7.81 30.44
N GLY A 105 9.92 7.18 31.43
CA GLY A 105 11.30 6.70 31.24
C GLY A 105 11.32 5.44 30.37
N ASP A 106 12.38 5.27 29.58
CA ASP A 106 12.52 4.21 28.57
C ASP A 106 12.21 2.78 29.08
N SER A 107 12.43 2.50 30.37
CA SER A 107 12.17 1.17 30.92
C SER A 107 10.70 0.92 31.31
N ASP A 108 9.90 1.98 31.40
CA ASP A 108 8.45 1.94 31.62
C ASP A 108 7.63 2.38 30.38
N ASP A 109 8.31 2.86 29.33
CA ASP A 109 7.70 3.36 28.10
C ASP A 109 7.47 2.25 27.07
N LEU A 110 6.23 2.10 26.61
CA LEU A 110 5.86 1.15 25.56
C LEU A 110 6.04 1.73 24.14
N CYS A 111 6.26 3.04 24.04
CA CYS A 111 6.27 3.82 22.82
C CYS A 111 7.50 4.75 22.74
N LEU A 112 8.71 4.16 22.76
CA LEU A 112 10.06 4.80 22.78
C LEU A 112 10.41 5.89 21.72
N ASP A 113 9.46 6.26 20.87
CA ASP A 113 9.61 7.23 19.79
C ASP A 113 8.33 8.10 19.65
N THR A 114 7.70 8.46 20.77
CA THR A 114 6.53 9.33 20.83
C THR A 114 6.82 10.72 20.28
N PRO A 115 5.95 11.28 19.42
CA PRO A 115 6.13 12.64 18.92
C PRO A 115 6.17 13.67 20.04
N LYS A 116 7.25 14.45 20.09
CA LYS A 116 7.46 15.48 21.11
C LYS A 116 6.25 16.42 21.25
N GLY A 117 5.72 16.50 22.48
CA GLY A 117 4.57 17.35 22.81
C GLY A 117 3.20 16.73 22.53
N ALA A 118 3.15 15.46 22.11
CA ALA A 118 1.91 14.70 22.08
C ALA A 118 1.31 14.53 23.48
N VAL A 119 -0.01 14.36 23.55
CA VAL A 119 -0.68 13.95 24.79
C VAL A 119 -0.59 12.43 24.88
N ILE A 120 0.14 11.94 25.87
CA ILE A 120 0.39 10.52 26.10
C ILE A 120 -0.53 9.92 27.15
N ASN A 121 -0.68 8.60 27.11
CA ASN A 121 -1.25 7.81 28.19
C ASN A 121 -0.18 7.47 29.26
N LEU A 122 -0.53 6.66 30.27
CA LEU A 122 0.40 6.28 31.35
C LEU A 122 1.55 5.36 30.91
N SER A 123 1.50 4.86 29.68
CA SER A 123 2.49 3.95 29.11
C SER A 123 3.39 4.63 28.07
N GLY A 124 3.37 5.97 28.00
CA GLY A 124 4.16 6.76 27.05
C GLY A 124 3.54 6.87 25.65
N CYS A 125 2.47 6.15 25.35
CA CYS A 125 1.92 6.17 24.00
C CYS A 125 0.99 7.36 23.74
N ALA A 126 1.22 8.09 22.65
CA ALA A 126 0.25 9.01 22.08
C ALA A 126 -0.92 8.24 21.44
N SER A 127 -2.09 8.89 21.30
CA SER A 127 -3.23 8.30 20.59
C SER A 127 -2.87 7.78 19.20
N SER A 128 -2.00 8.49 18.48
CA SER A 128 -1.57 8.11 17.14
C SER A 128 -0.71 6.83 17.08
N GLN A 129 -0.12 6.41 18.20
CA GLN A 129 0.69 5.17 18.26
C GLN A 129 -0.09 3.98 18.83
N LEU A 130 -1.37 4.18 19.15
CA LEU A 130 -2.30 3.11 19.50
C LEU A 130 -2.81 2.43 18.23
N ASP A 131 -3.66 1.43 18.42
CA ASP A 131 -4.33 0.66 17.38
C ASP A 131 -5.81 0.60 17.81
N THR A 132 -6.63 1.49 17.22
CA THR A 132 -8.00 1.77 17.69
C THR A 132 -9.00 0.68 17.30
N ASP A 133 -8.85 0.05 16.14
CA ASP A 133 -9.70 -1.03 15.65
C ASP A 133 -9.13 -2.44 15.87
N GLU A 134 -7.94 -2.53 16.49
CA GLU A 134 -7.27 -3.75 16.91
C GLU A 134 -6.91 -4.68 15.73
N ASP A 135 -6.55 -4.09 14.59
CA ASP A 135 -6.21 -4.82 13.36
C ASP A 135 -4.70 -5.10 13.21
N GLY A 136 -3.90 -4.52 14.09
CA GLY A 136 -2.44 -4.66 14.15
C GLY A 136 -1.66 -3.53 13.50
N VAL A 137 -2.32 -2.54 12.89
CA VAL A 137 -1.73 -1.33 12.33
C VAL A 137 -2.01 -0.16 13.27
N LYS A 138 -1.00 0.68 13.52
CA LYS A 138 -1.15 1.82 14.43
C LYS A 138 -1.92 2.94 13.74
N ASP A 139 -2.69 3.71 14.51
CA ASP A 139 -3.51 4.84 14.06
C ASP A 139 -2.75 5.87 13.18
N ASP A 140 -1.42 6.02 13.34
CA ASP A 140 -0.59 6.93 12.54
C ASP A 140 -0.12 6.36 11.19
N LEU A 141 -0.20 5.04 11.04
CA LEU A 141 0.15 4.30 9.82
C LEU A 141 -1.08 3.75 9.10
N ASP A 142 -2.19 3.60 9.82
CA ASP A 142 -3.43 3.05 9.34
C ASP A 142 -4.19 4.05 8.45
N LYS A 143 -4.50 3.61 7.23
CA LYS A 143 -5.28 4.36 6.24
C LYS A 143 -6.76 4.01 6.28
N CYS A 144 -7.14 2.93 6.96
CA CYS A 144 -8.47 2.38 7.08
C CYS A 144 -8.87 2.18 8.56
N PRO A 145 -9.16 3.27 9.31
CA PRO A 145 -9.27 3.30 10.78
C PRO A 145 -10.53 2.64 11.37
N ASN A 146 -11.23 1.81 10.60
CA ASN A 146 -12.41 1.08 11.05
C ASN A 146 -12.49 -0.28 10.36
N SER A 147 -11.37 -0.98 10.20
CA SER A 147 -11.38 -2.33 9.66
C SER A 147 -12.17 -3.26 10.60
N THR A 148 -12.76 -4.32 10.05
CA THR A 148 -13.60 -5.22 10.83
C THR A 148 -12.77 -5.94 11.90
N LEU A 149 -13.25 -5.96 13.15
CA LEU A 149 -12.51 -6.61 14.25
C LEU A 149 -12.15 -8.07 13.92
N GLY A 150 -10.84 -8.35 13.86
CA GLY A 150 -10.29 -9.67 13.54
C GLY A 150 -10.24 -9.99 12.04
N ALA A 151 -10.50 -9.01 11.18
CA ALA A 151 -10.21 -9.09 9.75
C ALA A 151 -8.70 -9.25 9.52
N THR A 152 -8.37 -9.76 8.34
CA THR A 152 -6.98 -9.75 7.87
C THR A 152 -6.81 -8.50 7.01
N VAL A 153 -5.95 -7.60 7.47
CA VAL A 153 -5.64 -6.34 6.78
C VAL A 153 -4.27 -6.39 6.10
N ASP A 154 -4.05 -5.50 5.14
CA ASP A 154 -2.75 -5.25 4.54
C ASP A 154 -1.85 -4.34 5.41
N ASP A 155 -0.66 -3.98 4.92
CA ASP A 155 0.28 -3.11 5.64
C ASP A 155 -0.25 -1.67 5.86
N ASP A 156 -1.33 -1.30 5.17
CA ASP A 156 -2.00 -0.01 5.28
C ASP A 156 -3.24 -0.05 6.20
N GLY A 157 -3.53 -1.18 6.85
CA GLY A 157 -4.69 -1.36 7.75
C GLY A 157 -6.00 -1.67 7.03
N CYS A 158 -5.94 -1.94 5.73
CA CYS A 158 -7.14 -2.07 4.92
C CYS A 158 -7.49 -3.54 4.65
N GLU A 159 -8.74 -3.93 4.91
CA GLU A 159 -9.26 -5.26 4.59
C GLU A 159 -9.70 -5.37 3.12
N ASP A 160 -9.86 -6.61 2.65
CA ASP A 160 -10.48 -6.96 1.36
C ASP A 160 -11.83 -7.61 1.68
N SER A 161 -12.87 -6.76 1.82
CA SER A 161 -14.18 -7.14 2.36
C SER A 161 -14.96 -8.10 1.47
N ASP A 162 -14.88 -7.93 0.14
CA ASP A 162 -15.59 -8.78 -0.82
C ASP A 162 -14.73 -9.95 -1.35
N GLY A 163 -13.42 -9.91 -1.07
CA GLY A 163 -12.47 -10.97 -1.35
C GLY A 163 -12.08 -11.06 -2.82
N ASP A 164 -12.21 -9.97 -3.59
CA ASP A 164 -11.86 -9.93 -5.01
C ASP A 164 -10.34 -9.77 -5.27
N GLY A 165 -9.57 -9.55 -4.20
CA GLY A 165 -8.13 -9.36 -4.23
C GLY A 165 -7.68 -7.90 -4.24
N VAL A 166 -8.62 -6.95 -4.14
CA VAL A 166 -8.36 -5.52 -4.09
C VAL A 166 -8.76 -4.98 -2.72
N SER A 167 -7.80 -4.39 -2.01
CA SER A 167 -8.01 -3.78 -0.69
C SER A 167 -8.97 -2.59 -0.78
N GLU A 168 -9.82 -2.41 0.25
CA GLU A 168 -10.83 -1.34 0.35
C GLU A 168 -10.25 0.07 0.11
N LEU A 169 -8.95 0.25 0.33
CA LEU A 169 -8.27 1.53 0.09
C LEU A 169 -8.37 2.00 -1.36
N ILE A 170 -8.37 1.06 -2.31
CA ILE A 170 -8.31 1.35 -3.76
C ILE A 170 -9.45 0.68 -4.53
N ASP A 171 -10.28 -0.10 -3.86
CA ASP A 171 -11.46 -0.73 -4.45
C ASP A 171 -12.57 0.30 -4.70
N LEU A 172 -12.99 0.42 -5.96
CA LEU A 172 -14.13 1.26 -6.36
C LEU A 172 -15.43 0.47 -6.50
N CYS A 173 -15.36 -0.85 -6.39
CA CYS A 173 -16.45 -1.79 -6.60
C CYS A 173 -16.56 -2.78 -5.42
N PRO A 174 -16.87 -2.31 -4.18
CA PRO A 174 -16.79 -3.07 -2.91
C PRO A 174 -17.84 -4.19 -2.73
N ASP A 175 -18.54 -4.55 -3.80
CA ASP A 175 -19.60 -5.56 -3.83
C ASP A 175 -19.40 -6.48 -5.06
N THR A 176 -18.15 -6.88 -5.35
CA THR A 176 -17.85 -7.79 -6.46
C THR A 176 -18.64 -9.09 -6.30
N PRO A 177 -19.46 -9.47 -7.29
CA PRO A 177 -20.21 -10.72 -7.23
C PRO A 177 -19.25 -11.90 -7.07
N PHE A 178 -19.60 -12.86 -6.21
CA PHE A 178 -18.77 -14.05 -5.96
C PHE A 178 -18.35 -14.81 -7.24
N SER A 179 -19.19 -14.78 -8.29
CA SER A 179 -18.88 -15.41 -9.58
C SER A 179 -17.79 -14.71 -10.38
N GLU A 180 -17.44 -13.48 -10.02
CA GLU A 180 -16.49 -12.61 -10.71
C GLU A 180 -15.19 -12.42 -9.90
N ILE A 181 -15.06 -13.02 -8.71
CA ILE A 181 -13.81 -13.02 -7.95
C ILE A 181 -12.69 -13.61 -8.82
N GLY A 182 -11.61 -12.84 -9.00
CA GLY A 182 -10.49 -13.16 -9.89
C GLY A 182 -10.67 -12.70 -11.34
N ASN A 183 -11.78 -12.04 -11.67
CA ASN A 183 -12.09 -11.40 -12.96
C ASN A 183 -12.37 -9.90 -12.79
N VAL A 184 -11.54 -9.24 -11.98
CA VAL A 184 -11.62 -7.80 -11.71
C VAL A 184 -10.40 -7.08 -12.26
N ASN A 185 -10.55 -5.78 -12.54
CA ASN A 185 -9.40 -4.93 -12.83
C ASN A 185 -8.68 -4.53 -11.53
N ALA A 186 -7.64 -3.69 -11.64
CA ALA A 186 -6.86 -3.23 -10.50
C ALA A 186 -7.62 -2.33 -9.49
N MET A 187 -8.90 -2.06 -9.73
CA MET A 187 -9.79 -1.21 -8.93
C MET A 187 -10.98 -2.01 -8.38
N GLY A 188 -10.91 -3.35 -8.40
CA GLY A 188 -11.97 -4.25 -7.92
C GLY A 188 -13.18 -4.38 -8.85
N CYS A 189 -13.20 -3.64 -9.96
CA CYS A 189 -14.37 -3.65 -10.83
C CYS A 189 -14.34 -4.84 -11.80
N HIS A 190 -15.41 -5.63 -11.83
CA HIS A 190 -15.62 -6.75 -12.76
C HIS A 190 -16.26 -6.33 -14.11
N ILE A 191 -16.82 -5.12 -14.19
CA ILE A 191 -17.34 -4.54 -15.42
C ILE A 191 -16.45 -3.37 -15.83
N TYR A 192 -15.70 -3.54 -16.92
CA TYR A 192 -14.82 -2.54 -17.50
C TYR A 192 -14.52 -2.89 -18.96
N LEU A 193 -14.02 -1.94 -19.74
CA LEU A 193 -13.55 -2.21 -21.10
C LEU A 193 -12.42 -3.26 -21.07
N GLY A 194 -12.60 -4.35 -21.80
CA GLY A 194 -11.70 -5.50 -21.81
C GLY A 194 -12.01 -6.57 -20.77
N ALA A 195 -13.05 -6.43 -19.95
CA ALA A 195 -13.49 -7.53 -19.09
C ALA A 195 -13.98 -8.71 -19.94
N TYR A 196 -13.58 -9.94 -19.58
CA TYR A 196 -14.18 -11.14 -20.16
C TYR A 196 -15.42 -11.50 -19.35
N ARG A 197 -16.61 -11.28 -19.91
CA ARG A 197 -17.86 -11.58 -19.24
C ARG A 197 -18.86 -12.15 -20.21
N GLU A 198 -19.70 -13.03 -19.67
CA GLU A 198 -20.83 -13.62 -20.39
C GLU A 198 -20.50 -14.10 -21.81
N GLY A 199 -19.37 -14.80 -21.94
CA GLY A 199 -18.94 -15.44 -23.18
C GLY A 199 -18.15 -14.56 -24.15
N GLY A 200 -17.89 -13.29 -23.83
CA GLY A 200 -17.16 -12.39 -24.72
C GLY A 200 -16.39 -11.28 -24.02
N VAL A 201 -15.92 -10.31 -24.80
CA VAL A 201 -15.13 -9.16 -24.32
C VAL A 201 -15.97 -7.90 -24.31
N VAL A 202 -16.07 -7.22 -23.17
CA VAL A 202 -16.73 -5.91 -23.07
C VAL A 202 -15.93 -4.88 -23.87
N PHE A 203 -16.50 -4.32 -24.93
CA PHE A 203 -15.84 -3.32 -25.79
C PHE A 203 -16.54 -1.96 -25.77
N TYR A 204 -17.74 -1.90 -25.21
CA TYR A 204 -18.49 -0.67 -25.02
C TYR A 204 -19.20 -0.70 -23.67
N MET A 205 -19.30 0.46 -23.01
CA MET A 205 -20.13 0.66 -21.83
C MET A 205 -20.95 1.93 -22.00
N ASP A 206 -22.20 1.89 -21.57
CA ASP A 206 -23.07 3.06 -21.60
C ASP A 206 -22.67 4.11 -20.54
N SER A 207 -23.37 5.24 -20.53
CA SER A 207 -23.10 6.32 -19.57
C SER A 207 -23.33 5.96 -18.11
N THR A 208 -24.00 4.83 -17.82
CA THR A 208 -24.23 4.33 -16.46
C THR A 208 -23.09 3.43 -15.98
N GLY A 209 -22.33 2.83 -16.90
CA GLY A 209 -21.29 1.86 -16.61
C GLY A 209 -21.81 0.48 -16.16
N LEU A 210 -23.13 0.27 -16.17
CA LEU A 210 -23.77 -0.99 -15.76
C LEU A 210 -24.13 -1.89 -16.94
N HIS A 211 -24.31 -1.30 -18.12
CA HIS A 211 -24.67 -1.99 -19.35
C HIS A 211 -23.67 -1.67 -20.44
N GLY A 212 -23.56 -2.57 -21.40
CA GLY A 212 -22.61 -2.40 -22.49
C GLY A 212 -22.78 -3.46 -23.56
N LEU A 213 -21.78 -3.53 -24.42
CA LEU A 213 -21.73 -4.51 -25.51
C LEU A 213 -20.51 -5.41 -25.35
N ILE A 214 -20.73 -6.68 -25.67
CA ILE A 214 -19.77 -7.76 -25.60
C ILE A 214 -19.51 -8.28 -27.02
N ALA A 215 -18.24 -8.40 -27.39
CA ALA A 215 -17.81 -9.02 -28.63
C ALA A 215 -17.56 -10.52 -28.42
N ASP A 216 -18.01 -11.37 -29.35
CA ASP A 216 -17.63 -12.79 -29.37
C ASP A 216 -16.10 -12.91 -29.43
N ILE A 217 -15.53 -13.88 -28.71
CA ILE A 217 -14.09 -14.20 -28.75
C ILE A 217 -13.69 -14.94 -30.04
N ASN A 218 -14.64 -15.31 -30.91
CA ASN A 218 -14.38 -15.96 -32.19
C ASN A 218 -15.08 -15.27 -33.36
N ASN A 219 -14.46 -15.37 -34.53
CA ASN A 219 -15.15 -15.07 -35.78
C ASN A 219 -16.13 -16.21 -36.13
N LEU A 220 -17.31 -15.85 -36.62
CA LEU A 220 -18.35 -16.77 -37.07
C LEU A 220 -18.21 -17.05 -38.57
N GLY A 221 -18.36 -18.32 -38.93
CA GLY A 221 -18.22 -18.80 -40.30
C GLY A 221 -16.76 -18.94 -40.76
N ALA A 222 -16.59 -19.32 -42.01
CA ALA A 222 -15.30 -19.21 -42.71
C ALA A 222 -15.23 -17.85 -43.40
N VAL A 223 -14.03 -17.39 -43.75
CA VAL A 223 -13.82 -16.19 -44.56
C VAL A 223 -14.67 -16.27 -45.83
N GLY A 224 -15.34 -15.16 -46.17
CA GLY A 224 -16.19 -15.05 -47.35
C GLY A 224 -17.68 -15.19 -47.12
N VAL A 225 -18.13 -14.72 -45.96
CA VAL A 225 -19.54 -14.54 -45.63
C VAL A 225 -20.11 -13.39 -46.45
N GLN A 226 -21.27 -13.62 -47.08
CA GLN A 226 -22.01 -12.57 -47.79
C GLN A 226 -22.92 -11.82 -46.82
N TRP A 227 -23.10 -10.51 -47.04
CA TRP A 227 -24.09 -9.73 -46.30
C TRP A 227 -25.50 -10.23 -46.60
N GLY A 228 -25.78 -10.56 -47.87
CA GLY A 228 -27.03 -11.15 -48.34
C GLY A 228 -27.86 -10.25 -49.24
N CYS A 229 -28.86 -10.82 -49.92
CA CYS A 229 -29.94 -10.12 -50.63
C CYS A 229 -29.52 -8.95 -51.53
N TYR A 230 -28.38 -9.10 -52.21
CA TYR A 230 -27.90 -8.09 -53.15
C TYR A 230 -28.88 -7.85 -54.29
N GLY A 231 -29.18 -6.57 -54.53
CA GLY A 231 -30.19 -6.09 -55.47
C GLY A 231 -31.53 -5.75 -54.80
N THR A 232 -31.68 -6.07 -53.51
CA THR A 232 -32.87 -5.80 -52.70
C THR A 232 -32.50 -4.84 -51.56
N GLU A 233 -33.31 -3.80 -51.40
CA GLU A 233 -33.26 -2.88 -50.27
C GLU A 233 -33.97 -3.54 -49.09
N ILE A 234 -33.30 -3.61 -47.94
CA ILE A 234 -33.86 -4.12 -46.69
C ILE A 234 -34.39 -2.90 -45.92
N TYR A 235 -35.68 -2.90 -45.62
CA TYR A 235 -36.26 -1.79 -44.89
C TYR A 235 -35.77 -1.78 -43.43
N HIS A 236 -35.48 -0.59 -42.89
CA HIS A 236 -35.05 -0.35 -41.51
C HIS A 236 -33.68 -0.87 -41.05
N ALA A 237 -32.99 -1.65 -41.87
CA ALA A 237 -31.61 -2.06 -41.58
C ALA A 237 -30.56 -0.96 -41.85
N ASP A 238 -30.90 0.33 -41.82
CA ASP A 238 -30.02 1.46 -42.18
C ASP A 238 -29.56 2.31 -40.99
N ASP A 239 -29.95 1.95 -39.76
CA ASP A 239 -29.49 2.62 -38.55
C ASP A 239 -28.02 2.27 -38.23
N LYS A 240 -27.28 3.26 -37.78
CA LYS A 240 -25.83 3.20 -37.53
C LYS A 240 -25.50 3.16 -36.05
N GLU A 241 -26.36 3.75 -35.23
CA GLU A 241 -26.04 4.14 -33.86
C GLU A 241 -25.72 2.92 -32.99
N ILE A 242 -24.89 3.11 -31.97
CA ILE A 242 -24.61 2.08 -30.97
C ILE A 242 -25.93 1.56 -30.36
N GLY A 243 -26.12 0.24 -30.38
CA GLY A 243 -27.34 -0.44 -29.94
C GLY A 243 -28.36 -0.73 -31.04
N SER A 244 -28.16 -0.25 -32.28
CA SER A 244 -29.08 -0.51 -33.40
C SER A 244 -28.84 -1.86 -34.09
N GLY A 245 -27.71 -2.52 -33.84
CA GLY A 245 -27.32 -3.72 -34.58
C GLY A 245 -28.27 -4.90 -34.40
N ALA A 246 -28.91 -5.01 -33.23
CA ALA A 246 -29.87 -6.08 -32.94
C ALA A 246 -31.12 -5.95 -33.82
N GLU A 247 -31.72 -4.76 -33.89
CA GLU A 247 -32.92 -4.53 -34.71
C GLU A 247 -32.58 -4.63 -36.20
N ASN A 248 -31.46 -4.05 -36.65
CA ASN A 248 -31.00 -4.20 -38.04
C ASN A 248 -30.84 -5.69 -38.42
N THR A 249 -30.29 -6.51 -37.52
CA THR A 249 -30.12 -7.95 -37.74
C THR A 249 -31.48 -8.63 -37.93
N LEU A 250 -32.48 -8.29 -37.10
CA LEU A 250 -33.84 -8.81 -37.22
C LEU A 250 -34.52 -8.38 -38.53
N ASP A 251 -34.35 -7.13 -38.95
CA ASP A 251 -34.89 -6.61 -40.21
C ASP A 251 -34.31 -7.33 -41.43
N ILE A 252 -32.99 -7.58 -41.44
CA ILE A 252 -32.33 -8.38 -42.48
C ILE A 252 -32.93 -9.78 -42.54
N LEU A 253 -33.13 -10.44 -41.39
CA LEU A 253 -33.66 -11.80 -41.33
C LEU A 253 -35.15 -11.88 -41.71
N ALA A 254 -35.91 -10.81 -41.48
CA ALA A 254 -37.31 -10.73 -41.86
C ALA A 254 -37.50 -10.63 -43.38
N GLU A 255 -36.60 -9.93 -44.08
CA GLU A 255 -36.73 -9.64 -45.51
C GLU A 255 -35.83 -10.50 -46.40
N CYS A 256 -34.72 -11.03 -45.87
CA CYS A 256 -33.75 -11.80 -46.63
C CYS A 256 -33.87 -13.32 -46.43
N ASN A 257 -34.34 -14.03 -47.47
CA ASN A 257 -34.49 -15.49 -47.46
C ASN A 257 -33.23 -16.27 -47.92
N GLU A 258 -32.08 -15.60 -48.05
CA GLU A 258 -30.82 -16.27 -48.43
C GLU A 258 -30.22 -16.99 -47.22
N THR A 259 -29.66 -18.19 -47.43
CA THR A 259 -29.04 -18.98 -46.36
C THR A 259 -27.56 -18.68 -46.23
N GLY A 260 -27.03 -18.64 -45.00
CA GLY A 260 -25.60 -18.45 -44.74
C GLY A 260 -25.14 -16.99 -44.87
N ILE A 261 -26.07 -16.05 -44.75
CA ILE A 261 -25.80 -14.61 -44.71
C ILE A 261 -25.25 -14.19 -43.34
N ALA A 262 -24.57 -13.04 -43.29
CA ALA A 262 -23.92 -12.53 -42.08
C ALA A 262 -24.84 -12.44 -40.87
N ALA A 263 -26.02 -11.82 -41.03
CA ALA A 263 -27.02 -11.70 -39.98
C ALA A 263 -27.46 -13.06 -39.43
N ALA A 264 -27.67 -14.04 -40.32
CA ALA A 264 -28.10 -15.38 -39.92
C ALA A 264 -26.98 -16.17 -39.23
N LEU A 265 -25.70 -15.89 -39.51
CA LEU A 265 -24.60 -16.52 -38.78
C LEU A 265 -24.52 -16.00 -37.35
N ALA A 266 -24.70 -14.68 -37.15
CA ALA A 266 -24.72 -14.07 -35.83
C ALA A 266 -25.92 -14.57 -35.01
N GLU A 267 -27.14 -14.39 -35.52
CA GLU A 267 -28.39 -14.74 -34.81
C GLU A 267 -28.49 -16.22 -34.44
N ASN A 268 -27.99 -17.12 -35.30
CA ASN A 268 -28.05 -18.56 -35.01
C ASN A 268 -26.86 -19.06 -34.16
N SER A 269 -25.96 -18.17 -33.76
CA SER A 269 -24.82 -18.55 -32.93
C SER A 269 -25.28 -18.93 -31.53
N THR A 270 -24.81 -20.07 -31.03
CA THR A 270 -24.95 -20.46 -29.62
C THR A 270 -23.60 -20.42 -28.90
N ALA A 271 -22.70 -19.53 -29.36
CA ALA A 271 -21.32 -19.50 -28.92
C ALA A 271 -21.23 -19.17 -27.42
N GLN A 272 -20.29 -19.82 -26.75
CA GLN A 272 -20.04 -19.70 -25.30
C GLN A 272 -21.28 -19.93 -24.40
N GLY A 273 -22.34 -20.55 -24.93
CA GLY A 273 -23.57 -20.85 -24.20
C GLY A 273 -24.65 -19.76 -24.26
N TYR A 274 -24.45 -18.73 -25.08
CA TYR A 274 -25.39 -17.62 -25.28
C TYR A 274 -26.00 -17.70 -26.69
N ASP A 275 -27.29 -17.37 -26.82
CA ASP A 275 -28.09 -17.49 -28.05
C ASP A 275 -28.76 -16.16 -28.47
N ASP A 276 -28.27 -15.04 -27.95
CA ASP A 276 -28.72 -13.67 -28.18
C ASP A 276 -27.68 -12.80 -28.92
N TRP A 277 -26.84 -13.45 -29.73
CA TRP A 277 -25.81 -12.81 -30.55
C TRP A 277 -26.41 -12.16 -31.81
N TYR A 278 -25.95 -10.96 -32.17
CA TYR A 278 -26.39 -10.25 -33.37
C TYR A 278 -25.21 -9.66 -34.17
N LEU A 279 -25.48 -9.25 -35.41
CA LEU A 279 -24.48 -8.62 -36.27
C LEU A 279 -24.39 -7.13 -35.89
N PRO A 280 -23.20 -6.62 -35.50
CA PRO A 280 -23.07 -5.25 -35.00
C PRO A 280 -23.48 -4.24 -36.07
N SER A 281 -24.13 -3.14 -35.66
CA SER A 281 -24.31 -1.95 -36.50
C SER A 281 -22.97 -1.33 -36.86
N HIS A 282 -23.00 -0.33 -37.74
CA HIS A 282 -21.79 0.38 -38.15
C HIS A 282 -21.03 0.96 -36.95
N ASP A 283 -21.66 1.73 -36.07
CA ASP A 283 -20.96 2.40 -34.97
C ASP A 283 -20.50 1.38 -33.91
N GLU A 284 -21.23 0.26 -33.71
CA GLU A 284 -20.77 -0.84 -32.85
C GLU A 284 -19.52 -1.53 -33.42
N LEU A 285 -19.46 -1.73 -34.73
CA LEU A 285 -18.31 -2.35 -35.38
C LEU A 285 -17.09 -1.42 -35.39
N ASP A 286 -17.30 -0.11 -35.53
CA ASP A 286 -16.25 0.90 -35.42
C ASP A 286 -15.70 0.96 -33.99
N GLU A 287 -16.55 0.85 -32.96
CA GLU A 287 -16.11 0.75 -31.57
C GLU A 287 -15.30 -0.54 -31.33
N MET A 288 -15.73 -1.68 -31.88
CA MET A 288 -14.93 -2.92 -31.84
C MET A 288 -13.56 -2.74 -32.52
N HIS A 289 -13.49 -1.96 -33.58
CA HIS A 289 -12.24 -1.66 -34.28
C HIS A 289 -11.31 -0.79 -33.45
N CYS A 290 -11.84 0.26 -32.82
CA CYS A 290 -11.11 1.04 -31.81
C CYS A 290 -10.53 0.17 -30.69
N MET A 291 -11.30 -0.85 -30.27
CA MET A 291 -10.93 -1.74 -29.18
C MET A 291 -10.27 -3.06 -29.65
N ALA A 292 -9.85 -3.16 -30.91
CA ALA A 292 -9.43 -4.42 -31.51
C ALA A 292 -8.27 -5.11 -30.77
N GLU A 293 -7.24 -4.33 -30.38
CA GLU A 293 -6.10 -4.87 -29.63
C GLU A 293 -6.53 -5.46 -28.28
N LEU A 294 -7.43 -4.76 -27.58
CA LEU A 294 -7.97 -5.18 -26.28
C LEU A 294 -8.85 -6.43 -26.42
N ILE A 295 -9.75 -6.44 -27.41
CA ILE A 295 -10.60 -7.59 -27.70
C ILE A 295 -9.73 -8.82 -28.02
N ASP A 296 -8.67 -8.66 -28.81
CA ASP A 296 -7.80 -9.76 -29.19
C ASP A 296 -7.02 -10.35 -28.02
N GLU A 297 -6.43 -9.50 -27.16
CA GLU A 297 -5.72 -9.94 -25.96
C GLU A 297 -6.63 -10.80 -25.09
N VAL A 298 -7.83 -10.28 -24.80
CA VAL A 298 -8.80 -10.93 -23.91
C VAL A 298 -9.40 -12.18 -24.56
N ALA A 299 -9.68 -12.15 -25.87
CA ALA A 299 -10.17 -13.30 -26.60
C ALA A 299 -9.15 -14.46 -26.59
N VAL A 300 -7.87 -14.17 -26.81
CA VAL A 300 -6.82 -15.19 -26.87
C VAL A 300 -6.62 -15.87 -25.52
N VAL A 301 -6.56 -15.12 -24.42
CA VAL A 301 -6.40 -15.72 -23.08
C VAL A 301 -7.61 -16.55 -22.66
N ASN A 302 -8.80 -16.27 -23.23
CA ASN A 302 -10.03 -17.02 -23.03
C ASN A 302 -10.30 -18.09 -24.11
N GLY A 303 -9.29 -18.47 -24.89
CA GLY A 303 -9.35 -19.60 -25.83
C GLY A 303 -10.03 -19.30 -27.17
N GLY A 304 -10.30 -18.03 -27.45
CA GLY A 304 -10.78 -17.53 -28.73
C GLY A 304 -9.66 -17.26 -29.73
N LYS A 305 -9.93 -16.39 -30.69
CA LYS A 305 -9.01 -16.00 -31.76
C LYS A 305 -9.01 -14.49 -31.95
N PRO A 306 -7.87 -13.92 -32.37
CA PRO A 306 -7.82 -12.52 -32.74
C PRO A 306 -8.71 -12.22 -33.96
N PHE A 307 -8.94 -10.95 -34.22
CA PHE A 307 -9.41 -10.47 -35.51
C PHE A 307 -8.43 -10.88 -36.62
N LEU A 308 -8.95 -10.83 -37.84
CA LEU A 308 -8.20 -11.11 -39.05
C LEU A 308 -7.61 -9.80 -39.59
N TYR A 309 -6.28 -9.77 -39.72
CA TYR A 309 -5.49 -8.60 -40.12
C TYR A 309 -4.90 -8.73 -41.54
N ASP A 310 -5.59 -9.45 -42.44
CA ASP A 310 -5.17 -9.63 -43.84
C ASP A 310 -5.76 -8.51 -44.72
N ASP A 311 -5.00 -7.96 -45.67
CA ASP A 311 -5.43 -6.90 -46.60
C ASP A 311 -6.69 -7.27 -47.41
N ASN A 312 -7.10 -8.54 -47.42
CA ASN A 312 -8.33 -8.99 -48.06
C ASN A 312 -9.50 -9.19 -47.08
N GLU A 313 -9.27 -9.24 -45.77
CA GLU A 313 -10.28 -9.68 -44.79
C GLU A 313 -10.91 -8.50 -44.06
N THR A 314 -12.24 -8.47 -44.07
CA THR A 314 -13.06 -7.36 -43.55
C THR A 314 -14.17 -7.90 -42.65
N TYR A 315 -14.86 -7.05 -41.90
CA TYR A 315 -15.97 -7.45 -41.03
C TYR A 315 -17.25 -6.74 -41.43
N TRP A 316 -18.34 -7.49 -41.54
CA TRP A 316 -19.64 -6.90 -41.88
C TRP A 316 -20.29 -6.22 -40.68
N SER A 317 -20.90 -5.05 -40.94
CA SER A 317 -21.96 -4.53 -40.07
C SER A 317 -23.33 -5.00 -40.54
N SER A 318 -24.35 -4.84 -39.70
CA SER A 318 -25.77 -5.00 -40.04
C SER A 318 -26.35 -3.78 -40.75
N THR A 319 -25.60 -2.68 -40.88
CA THR A 319 -26.11 -1.44 -41.47
C THR A 319 -26.00 -1.45 -43.01
N GLU A 320 -27.17 -1.40 -43.66
CA GLU A 320 -27.36 -1.24 -45.09
C GLU A 320 -27.06 0.20 -45.54
N VAL A 321 -26.37 0.33 -46.68
CA VAL A 321 -26.20 1.62 -47.38
C VAL A 321 -27.25 1.77 -48.48
N SER A 322 -27.46 0.67 -49.23
CA SER A 322 -28.46 0.60 -50.30
C SER A 322 -28.72 -0.86 -50.66
N LYS A 323 -29.65 -1.08 -51.59
CA LYS A 323 -29.92 -2.41 -52.16
C LYS A 323 -28.69 -3.22 -52.63
N ASN A 324 -27.56 -2.57 -52.92
CA ASN A 324 -26.35 -3.22 -53.41
C ASN A 324 -25.17 -3.18 -52.43
N TRP A 325 -25.20 -2.31 -51.42
CA TRP A 325 -24.03 -1.96 -50.58
C TRP A 325 -24.39 -2.00 -49.09
N ALA A 326 -23.42 -2.36 -48.26
CA ALA A 326 -23.52 -2.36 -46.81
C ALA A 326 -22.18 -1.87 -46.21
N TYR A 327 -22.23 -1.39 -44.97
CA TYR A 327 -21.04 -0.96 -44.25
C TYR A 327 -20.22 -2.16 -43.74
N TYR A 328 -18.91 -2.00 -43.76
CA TYR A 328 -17.94 -2.94 -43.24
C TYR A 328 -16.80 -2.19 -42.57
N GLN A 329 -16.00 -2.92 -41.80
CA GLN A 329 -14.76 -2.38 -41.23
C GLN A 329 -13.55 -3.26 -41.57
N ASP A 330 -12.43 -2.60 -41.86
CA ASP A 330 -11.13 -3.22 -42.15
C ASP A 330 -10.23 -3.13 -40.91
N PHE A 331 -9.81 -4.28 -40.39
CA PHE A 331 -9.01 -4.36 -39.17
C PHE A 331 -7.50 -4.34 -39.43
N THR A 332 -7.02 -4.37 -40.68
CA THR A 332 -5.59 -4.41 -41.05
C THR A 332 -4.74 -3.29 -40.44
N SER A 333 -5.35 -2.15 -40.12
CA SER A 333 -4.67 -1.05 -39.45
C SER A 333 -4.26 -1.38 -38.01
N GLY A 334 -4.84 -2.40 -37.36
CA GLY A 334 -4.42 -2.83 -36.02
C GLY A 334 -4.91 -1.91 -34.90
N GLY A 335 -6.18 -1.50 -34.91
CA GLY A 335 -6.78 -0.75 -33.79
C GLY A 335 -6.58 0.77 -33.82
N TYR A 336 -6.04 1.36 -34.89
CA TYR A 336 -6.17 2.81 -35.09
C TYR A 336 -7.64 3.09 -35.42
N CYS A 337 -8.40 3.60 -34.44
CA CYS A 337 -9.77 4.08 -34.64
C CYS A 337 -9.90 4.80 -35.98
N THR A 338 -10.61 4.18 -36.91
CA THR A 338 -11.02 4.82 -38.16
C THR A 338 -12.52 4.89 -38.19
N ASP A 339 -13.06 6.05 -37.84
CA ASP A 339 -14.48 6.41 -37.94
C ASP A 339 -14.89 6.71 -39.40
N GLU A 340 -14.16 6.17 -40.39
CA GLU A 340 -14.37 6.43 -41.81
C GLU A 340 -15.09 5.23 -42.44
N PRO A 341 -16.43 5.21 -42.41
CA PRO A 341 -17.24 4.13 -42.96
C PRO A 341 -16.78 3.71 -44.34
N GLN A 342 -16.40 2.45 -44.49
CA GLN A 342 -16.18 1.87 -45.80
C GLN A 342 -17.43 1.11 -46.24
N GLU A 343 -17.82 1.28 -47.49
CA GLU A 343 -18.94 0.57 -48.10
C GLU A 343 -18.42 -0.46 -49.11
N TYR A 344 -19.00 -1.65 -49.10
CA TYR A 344 -18.68 -2.69 -50.09
C TYR A 344 -19.96 -3.30 -50.67
N PRO A 345 -19.92 -3.85 -51.90
CA PRO A 345 -21.02 -4.63 -52.41
C PRO A 345 -21.39 -5.79 -51.48
N LYS A 346 -22.69 -5.97 -51.19
CA LYS A 346 -23.23 -7.04 -50.30
C LYS A 346 -22.80 -8.48 -50.66
N ARG A 347 -22.29 -8.68 -51.89
CA ARG A 347 -21.76 -9.97 -52.38
C ARG A 347 -20.25 -10.15 -52.17
N ASN A 348 -19.58 -9.28 -51.41
CA ASN A 348 -18.16 -9.47 -51.10
C ASN A 348 -17.94 -10.89 -50.53
N LEU A 349 -16.87 -11.54 -50.98
CA LEU A 349 -16.52 -12.91 -50.61
C LEU A 349 -15.26 -12.95 -49.75
N TYR A 350 -14.88 -11.84 -49.13
CA TYR A 350 -13.73 -11.78 -48.23
C TYR A 350 -14.06 -11.21 -46.85
N SER A 351 -15.35 -11.00 -46.56
CA SER A 351 -15.78 -10.50 -45.26
C SER A 351 -16.07 -11.65 -44.29
N SER A 352 -15.86 -11.39 -43.02
CA SER A 352 -16.08 -12.26 -41.87
C SER A 352 -17.14 -11.65 -40.96
N VAL A 353 -17.57 -12.41 -39.97
CA VAL A 353 -18.53 -11.97 -38.95
C VAL A 353 -17.88 -12.14 -37.59
N ARG A 354 -18.00 -11.15 -36.73
CA ARG A 354 -17.84 -11.31 -35.29
C ARG A 354 -19.08 -10.70 -34.66
N ALA A 355 -19.84 -11.54 -33.97
CA ALA A 355 -21.09 -11.11 -33.40
C ALA A 355 -20.86 -10.32 -32.11
N VAL A 356 -21.88 -9.56 -31.73
CA VAL A 356 -21.95 -8.83 -30.48
C VAL A 356 -23.23 -9.18 -29.73
N ARG A 357 -23.26 -8.93 -28.43
CA ARG A 357 -24.47 -9.03 -27.60
C ARG A 357 -24.47 -7.95 -26.51
N SER A 358 -25.64 -7.61 -26.00
CA SER A 358 -25.79 -6.75 -24.83
C SER A 358 -25.77 -7.57 -23.53
N TYR A 359 -25.40 -6.94 -22.41
CA TYR A 359 -25.52 -7.54 -21.06
C TYR A 359 -26.21 -6.63 -20.05
#